data_AF-A0A0N8WAM1-F1
#
_entry.id   AF-A0A0N8WAM1-F1
#
_cell.length_a   1.000
_cell.length_b   1.000
_cell.length_c   1.000
_cell.angle_alpha   90.00
_cell.angle_beta   90.00
_cell.angle_gamma   90.00
#
_symmetry.space_group_name_H-M   'P 1'
#
loop_
_entity.id
_entity.type
_entity.pdbx_description
1 polymer ?
#
loop_
_entity_poly.entity_id
_entity_poly.type
_entity_poly.pdbx_seq_one_letter_code
_entity_poly.pdbx_strand_id
1 'polypeptide(L)'
;MKKYILLFLILIISISLTTCTKNDNPNEPEVTDEDAIRNLIGSEYMNLLGNTTHYGIEDTLHHKGGKPFSPILTYFWYRWPTGAFTKDFQIDIDNDTAIMVLTFTGVGDLHLFYLDDSFHFQDTTKPFTDDFTRRALFVREDEVTSLFRGWKLKALEPAYIYTPGGNLHIDSAVVTSSDSSYHFSYAMLNGFIYVQGDSLNGLMTLKPHDTLAVTMYTHGDSADAYVHISWEDHHRRARLLPDTLNPGVFTNPAIPLLDTMPEYVNLCFDIIEYSTIYTTEEPYYSQAYILPFRIDH
;
A
#
# COMPACT_ATOMS: atom_id res chain seq x y z
N MET A 1 59.73 -23.58 -5.81
CA MET A 1 58.26 -23.49 -5.62
C MET A 1 57.81 -22.25 -4.86
N LYS A 2 58.29 -21.95 -3.64
CA LYS A 2 57.83 -20.78 -2.85
C LYS A 2 57.92 -19.41 -3.55
N LYS A 3 58.94 -19.18 -4.38
CA LYS A 3 59.11 -17.90 -5.12
C LYS A 3 58.09 -17.69 -6.25
N TYR A 4 57.59 -18.77 -6.87
CA TYR A 4 56.59 -18.70 -7.94
C TYR A 4 55.18 -18.50 -7.39
N ILE A 5 54.90 -19.03 -6.20
CA ILE A 5 53.62 -18.81 -5.50
C ILE A 5 53.47 -17.34 -5.09
N LEU A 6 54.54 -16.70 -4.60
CA LEU A 6 54.51 -15.29 -4.22
C LEU A 6 54.27 -14.37 -5.43
N LEU A 7 54.91 -14.66 -6.57
CA LEU A 7 54.71 -13.90 -7.81
C LEU A 7 53.28 -14.04 -8.36
N PHE A 8 52.70 -15.25 -8.23
CA PHE A 8 51.32 -15.51 -8.65
C PHE A 8 50.29 -14.80 -7.75
N LEU A 9 50.53 -14.75 -6.43
CA LEU A 9 49.68 -14.03 -5.49
C LEU A 9 49.72 -12.50 -5.73
N ILE A 10 50.91 -11.95 -6.00
CA ILE A 10 51.04 -10.52 -6.35
C ILE A 10 50.31 -10.24 -7.66
N LEU A 11 50.41 -11.11 -8.66
CA LEU A 11 49.70 -10.95 -9.93
C LEU A 11 48.17 -10.97 -9.76
N ILE A 12 47.63 -11.87 -8.94
CA ILE A 12 46.18 -11.94 -8.66
C ILE A 12 45.71 -10.67 -7.93
N ILE A 13 46.46 -10.19 -6.94
CA ILE A 13 46.15 -8.95 -6.21
C ILE A 13 46.23 -7.72 -7.13
N SER A 14 47.18 -7.69 -8.06
CA SER A 14 47.29 -6.62 -9.06
C SER A 14 46.10 -6.64 -10.04
N ILE A 15 45.65 -7.82 -10.46
CA ILE A 15 44.51 -7.98 -11.37
C ILE A 15 43.19 -7.59 -10.67
N SER A 16 43.02 -7.94 -9.39
CA SER A 16 41.82 -7.60 -8.61
C SER A 16 41.73 -6.12 -8.20
N LEU A 17 42.85 -5.38 -8.20
CA LEU A 17 42.85 -3.93 -8.00
C LEU A 17 42.60 -3.12 -9.29
N THR A 18 42.65 -3.75 -10.46
CA THR A 18 42.43 -3.09 -11.76
C THR A 18 41.04 -3.30 -12.36
N THR A 19 40.13 -4.00 -11.69
CA THR A 19 38.77 -4.28 -12.23
C THR A 19 37.64 -3.44 -11.62
N CYS A 20 37.96 -2.34 -10.93
CA CYS A 20 36.96 -1.32 -10.54
C CYS A 20 37.31 0.06 -11.12
N THR A 21 37.65 0.12 -12.41
CA THR A 21 37.50 1.36 -13.17
C THR A 21 36.15 1.33 -13.85
N LYS A 22 35.28 2.26 -13.42
CA LYS A 22 34.03 2.61 -14.10
C LYS A 22 34.33 2.76 -15.59
N ASN A 23 33.72 1.91 -16.42
CA ASN A 23 33.87 2.01 -17.86
C ASN A 23 33.21 3.33 -18.28
N ASP A 24 34.02 4.35 -18.56
CA ASP A 24 33.58 5.53 -19.30
C ASP A 24 33.41 5.11 -20.76
N ASN A 25 32.38 4.31 -21.03
CA ASN A 25 31.97 4.02 -22.40
C ASN A 25 31.17 5.25 -22.87
N PRO A 26 31.68 6.08 -23.79
CA PRO A 26 31.00 7.29 -24.25
C PRO A 26 29.68 7.02 -25.01
N ASN A 27 29.31 5.75 -25.16
CA ASN A 27 28.06 5.28 -25.76
C ASN A 27 27.06 4.72 -24.74
N GLU A 28 27.40 4.67 -23.45
CA GLU A 28 26.39 4.39 -22.42
C GLU A 28 25.60 5.67 -22.14
N PRO A 29 24.26 5.63 -22.22
CA PRO A 29 23.45 6.80 -21.92
C PRO A 29 23.74 7.28 -20.49
N GLU A 30 24.01 8.56 -20.34
CA GLU A 30 24.17 9.18 -19.03
C GLU A 30 22.87 8.97 -18.23
N VAL A 31 22.97 8.29 -17.09
CA VAL A 31 21.81 8.06 -16.21
C VAL A 31 21.37 9.42 -15.66
N THR A 32 20.15 9.82 -15.99
CA THR A 32 19.55 11.06 -15.49
C THR A 32 19.12 10.90 -14.02
N ASP A 33 18.90 12.01 -13.31
CA ASP A 33 18.34 11.92 -11.95
C ASP A 33 16.94 11.31 -11.95
N GLU A 34 16.14 11.57 -12.99
CA GLU A 34 14.83 10.94 -13.18
C GLU A 34 14.96 9.41 -13.32
N ASP A 35 15.88 8.94 -14.17
CA ASP A 35 16.13 7.51 -14.35
C ASP A 35 16.65 6.87 -13.06
N ALA A 36 17.51 7.56 -12.31
CA ALA A 36 18.01 7.09 -11.04
C ALA A 36 16.88 6.90 -10.01
N ILE A 37 15.98 7.87 -9.89
CA ILE A 37 14.81 7.78 -9.00
C ILE A 37 13.85 6.67 -9.47
N ARG A 38 13.57 6.57 -10.78
CA ARG A 38 12.72 5.49 -11.34
C ARG A 38 13.31 4.11 -11.05
N ASN A 39 14.63 3.95 -11.21
CA ASN A 39 15.32 2.71 -10.90
C ASN A 39 15.27 2.40 -9.41
N LEU A 40 15.50 3.38 -8.54
CA LEU A 40 15.42 3.24 -7.09
C LEU A 40 14.02 2.79 -6.63
N ILE A 41 12.96 3.38 -7.22
CA ILE A 41 11.57 2.95 -7.02
C ILE A 41 11.37 1.51 -7.51
N GLY A 42 11.88 1.18 -8.69
CA GLY A 42 11.74 -0.13 -9.31
C GLY A 42 12.57 -1.24 -8.66
N SER A 43 13.54 -0.91 -7.80
CA SER A 43 14.39 -1.90 -7.12
C SER A 43 14.14 -1.93 -5.61
N GLU A 44 14.45 -0.84 -4.89
CA GLU A 44 14.50 -0.84 -3.43
C GLU A 44 13.13 -0.51 -2.82
N TYR A 45 12.35 0.34 -3.48
CA TYR A 45 11.07 0.83 -2.94
C TYR A 45 9.85 0.27 -3.67
N MET A 46 9.97 -0.82 -4.43
CA MET A 46 8.87 -1.38 -5.21
C MET A 46 7.68 -1.76 -4.32
N ASN A 47 7.93 -2.37 -3.16
CA ASN A 47 6.87 -2.76 -2.23
C ASN A 47 6.22 -1.56 -1.52
N LEU A 48 6.95 -0.44 -1.40
CA LEU A 48 6.50 0.77 -0.73
C LEU A 48 5.82 1.75 -1.67
N LEU A 49 6.15 1.76 -2.95
CA LEU A 49 5.69 2.78 -3.90
C LEU A 49 5.09 2.17 -5.17
N GLY A 50 5.53 0.98 -5.57
CA GLY A 50 5.14 0.34 -6.84
C GLY A 50 3.98 -0.64 -6.74
N ASN A 51 3.86 -1.44 -5.68
CA ASN A 51 2.88 -2.54 -5.55
C ASN A 51 1.59 -2.14 -4.83
N THR A 52 1.15 -0.91 -5.01
CA THR A 52 0.04 -0.30 -4.27
C THR A 52 -1.34 -0.64 -4.84
N THR A 53 -1.56 -1.91 -5.18
CA THR A 53 -2.86 -2.40 -5.64
C THR A 53 -3.52 -3.17 -4.51
N HIS A 54 -4.80 -2.87 -4.21
CA HIS A 54 -5.57 -3.51 -3.13
C HIS A 54 -6.67 -4.44 -3.66
N TYR A 55 -6.63 -4.79 -4.94
CA TYR A 55 -7.65 -5.62 -5.59
C TYR A 55 -7.28 -7.10 -5.52
N GLY A 56 -8.23 -7.94 -5.16
CA GLY A 56 -8.06 -9.39 -5.06
C GLY A 56 -9.36 -10.10 -4.73
N ILE A 57 -9.34 -11.44 -4.76
CA ILE A 57 -10.47 -12.29 -4.32
C ILE A 57 -10.43 -12.35 -2.79
N GLU A 58 -11.36 -11.67 -2.12
CA GLU A 58 -11.26 -11.37 -0.69
C GLU A 58 -12.20 -12.20 0.18
N ASP A 59 -11.67 -13.05 1.06
CA ASP A 59 -12.50 -13.82 1.99
C ASP A 59 -13.16 -12.91 3.07
N THR A 60 -14.49 -12.95 3.20
CA THR A 60 -15.27 -12.33 4.30
C THR A 60 -16.10 -13.32 5.10
N LEU A 61 -15.73 -14.59 5.13
CA LEU A 61 -16.52 -15.64 5.78
C LEU A 61 -16.77 -15.46 7.30
N HIS A 62 -16.29 -14.39 7.93
CA HIS A 62 -16.28 -14.27 9.38
C HIS A 62 -17.49 -13.58 10.02
N HIS A 63 -18.29 -12.73 9.36
CA HIS A 63 -19.41 -12.07 10.06
C HIS A 63 -20.63 -11.77 9.18
N LYS A 64 -21.76 -12.44 9.48
CA LYS A 64 -23.09 -12.15 8.92
C LYS A 64 -23.62 -10.85 9.54
N GLY A 65 -23.26 -9.71 8.95
CA GLY A 65 -23.71 -8.40 9.41
C GLY A 65 -24.51 -7.68 8.33
N GLY A 66 -25.79 -7.98 8.20
CA GLY A 66 -26.75 -7.12 7.51
C GLY A 66 -27.57 -6.35 8.54
N LYS A 67 -27.91 -5.08 8.28
CA LYS A 67 -28.99 -4.42 9.04
C LYS A 67 -30.31 -5.17 8.75
N PRO A 68 -31.27 -5.23 9.69
CA PRO A 68 -32.53 -5.98 9.53
C PRO A 68 -33.46 -5.53 8.38
N PHE A 69 -33.04 -4.57 7.55
CA PHE A 69 -33.81 -4.00 6.44
C PHE A 69 -33.00 -3.91 5.13
N SER A 70 -31.92 -4.67 5.01
CA SER A 70 -31.17 -4.76 3.75
C SER A 70 -31.92 -5.61 2.72
N PRO A 71 -32.12 -5.15 1.46
CA PRO A 71 -32.71 -5.94 0.39
C PRO A 71 -31.93 -7.22 0.06
N ILE A 72 -30.62 -7.24 0.32
CA ILE A 72 -29.77 -8.41 0.10
C ILE A 72 -28.86 -8.66 1.30
N LEU A 73 -28.57 -9.93 1.58
CA LEU A 73 -27.57 -10.31 2.59
C LEU A 73 -26.26 -10.71 1.89
N THR A 74 -25.37 -9.74 1.70
CA THR A 74 -24.06 -9.96 1.09
C THR A 74 -23.17 -10.82 1.98
N TYR A 75 -22.72 -11.94 1.44
CA TYR A 75 -21.88 -12.93 2.11
C TYR A 75 -20.41 -12.71 1.80
N PHE A 76 -20.14 -12.37 0.54
CA PHE A 76 -18.80 -12.27 -0.02
C PHE A 76 -18.81 -11.26 -1.14
N TRP A 77 -17.78 -10.44 -1.21
CA TRP A 77 -17.57 -9.52 -2.32
C TRP A 77 -16.09 -9.44 -2.67
N TYR A 78 -15.80 -9.13 -3.92
CA TYR A 78 -14.45 -8.85 -4.38
C TYR A 78 -14.46 -7.90 -5.56
N ARG A 79 -13.32 -7.24 -5.79
CA ARG A 79 -13.10 -6.36 -6.92
C ARG A 79 -12.26 -7.07 -7.98
N TRP A 80 -12.75 -7.11 -9.20
CA TRP A 80 -12.06 -7.68 -10.35
C TRP A 80 -11.64 -6.60 -11.34
N PRO A 81 -10.34 -6.32 -11.50
CA PRO A 81 -9.87 -5.37 -12.50
C PRO A 81 -10.16 -5.88 -13.92
N THR A 82 -10.76 -5.05 -14.77
CA THR A 82 -11.08 -5.42 -16.17
C THR A 82 -9.99 -5.01 -17.16
N GLY A 83 -8.95 -4.34 -16.68
CA GLY A 83 -7.79 -3.95 -17.47
C GLY A 83 -6.53 -3.80 -16.61
N ALA A 84 -5.39 -3.59 -17.28
CA ALA A 84 -4.15 -3.25 -16.59
C ALA A 84 -4.24 -1.83 -15.99
N PHE A 85 -3.77 -1.66 -14.75
CA PHE A 85 -3.59 -0.35 -14.15
C PHE A 85 -2.50 0.40 -14.91
N THR A 86 -2.85 1.51 -15.55
CA THR A 86 -1.86 2.38 -16.19
C THR A 86 -1.32 3.34 -15.14
N LYS A 87 -0.11 3.08 -14.67
CA LYS A 87 0.60 3.91 -13.69
C LYS A 87 1.33 5.03 -14.39
N ASP A 88 1.02 6.27 -14.02
CA ASP A 88 1.77 7.45 -14.40
C ASP A 88 2.65 7.89 -13.23
N PHE A 89 3.93 8.12 -13.52
CA PHE A 89 4.91 8.58 -12.56
C PHE A 89 5.45 9.91 -13.03
N GLN A 90 5.13 10.97 -12.29
CA GLN A 90 5.64 12.30 -12.52
C GLN A 90 6.71 12.58 -11.48
N ILE A 91 7.91 12.95 -11.91
CA ILE A 91 9.04 13.28 -11.03
C ILE A 91 9.43 14.71 -11.35
N ASP A 92 9.29 15.58 -10.35
CA ASP A 92 9.73 16.98 -10.41
C ASP A 92 10.97 17.15 -9.54
N ILE A 93 12.04 17.68 -10.12
CA ILE A 93 13.37 17.77 -9.49
C ILE A 93 13.77 19.23 -9.36
N ASP A 94 14.04 19.65 -8.12
CA ASP A 94 14.61 20.94 -7.79
C ASP A 94 15.92 20.72 -7.00
N ASN A 95 17.04 20.85 -7.70
CA ASN A 95 18.39 20.62 -7.18
C ASN A 95 18.55 19.22 -6.55
N ASP A 96 18.67 19.17 -5.22
CA ASP A 96 18.88 17.95 -4.43
C ASP A 96 17.59 17.44 -3.80
N THR A 97 16.44 17.95 -4.24
CA THR A 97 15.11 17.49 -3.80
C THR A 97 14.29 17.08 -5.01
N ALA A 98 13.52 16.00 -4.88
CA ALA A 98 12.59 15.58 -5.91
C ALA A 98 11.26 15.14 -5.30
N ILE A 99 10.15 15.53 -5.93
CA ILE A 99 8.81 15.05 -5.58
C ILE A 99 8.37 14.10 -6.68
N MET A 100 8.03 12.88 -6.28
CA MET A 100 7.38 11.91 -7.13
C MET A 100 5.88 11.89 -6.84
N VAL A 101 5.07 11.90 -7.89
CA VAL A 101 3.63 11.68 -7.84
C VAL A 101 3.32 10.46 -8.69
N LEU A 102 2.77 9.43 -8.06
CA LEU A 102 2.22 8.24 -8.70
C LEU A 102 0.70 8.40 -8.77
N THR A 103 0.16 8.36 -9.98
CA THR A 103 -1.29 8.31 -10.22
C THR A 103 -1.66 7.15 -11.11
N PHE A 104 -2.81 6.55 -10.86
CA PHE A 104 -3.44 5.63 -11.81
C PHE A 104 -4.94 5.58 -11.58
N THR A 105 -5.68 5.21 -12.62
CA THR A 105 -7.10 4.91 -12.51
C THR A 105 -7.29 3.40 -12.63
N GLY A 106 -7.96 2.83 -11.65
CA GLY A 106 -8.41 1.45 -11.64
C GLY A 106 -9.83 1.33 -12.15
N VAL A 107 -10.05 0.50 -13.16
CA VAL A 107 -11.39 0.17 -13.66
C VAL A 107 -11.64 -1.32 -13.53
N GLY A 108 -12.87 -1.68 -13.17
CA GLY A 108 -13.21 -3.06 -12.95
C GLY A 108 -14.65 -3.27 -12.54
N ASP A 109 -14.89 -4.44 -11.97
CA ASP A 109 -16.18 -4.95 -11.56
C ASP A 109 -16.14 -5.35 -10.07
N LEU A 110 -17.05 -4.80 -9.27
CA LEU A 110 -17.33 -5.29 -7.92
C LEU A 110 -18.36 -6.42 -8.04
N HIS A 111 -17.96 -7.63 -7.65
CA HIS A 111 -18.86 -8.77 -7.53
C HIS A 111 -19.42 -8.85 -6.12
N LEU A 112 -20.73 -9.04 -6.01
CA LEU A 112 -21.45 -9.19 -4.75
C LEU A 112 -22.18 -10.53 -4.76
N PHE A 113 -21.74 -11.45 -3.90
CA PHE A 113 -22.40 -12.73 -3.67
C PHE A 113 -23.31 -12.58 -2.46
N TYR A 114 -24.60 -12.76 -2.67
CA TYR A 114 -25.62 -12.53 -1.65
C TYR A 114 -26.70 -13.61 -1.65
N LEU A 115 -27.44 -13.68 -0.55
CA LEU A 115 -28.69 -14.43 -0.48
C LEU A 115 -29.86 -13.49 -0.80
N ASP A 116 -30.70 -13.90 -1.76
CA ASP A 116 -31.97 -13.23 -2.03
C ASP A 116 -33.03 -13.54 -0.94
N ASP A 117 -34.20 -12.93 -1.05
CA ASP A 117 -35.33 -13.13 -0.11
C ASP A 117 -35.83 -14.60 -0.08
N SER A 118 -35.47 -15.40 -1.08
CA SER A 118 -35.78 -16.83 -1.17
C SER A 118 -34.63 -17.73 -0.68
N PHE A 119 -33.57 -17.14 -0.10
CA PHE A 119 -32.36 -17.81 0.35
C PHE A 119 -31.58 -18.55 -0.76
N HIS A 120 -31.70 -18.10 -2.01
CA HIS A 120 -30.82 -18.57 -3.07
C HIS A 120 -29.57 -17.70 -3.18
N PHE A 121 -28.43 -18.33 -3.46
CA PHE A 121 -27.21 -17.60 -3.79
C PHE A 121 -27.35 -16.93 -5.15
N GLN A 122 -27.08 -15.64 -5.17
CA GLN A 122 -27.04 -14.81 -6.36
C GLN A 122 -25.67 -14.10 -6.44
N ASP A 123 -25.32 -13.68 -7.65
CA ASP A 123 -24.20 -12.79 -7.94
C ASP A 123 -24.76 -11.55 -8.65
N THR A 124 -24.32 -10.37 -8.25
CA THR A 124 -24.52 -9.13 -9.00
C THR A 124 -23.19 -8.41 -9.17
N THR A 125 -23.05 -7.73 -10.29
CA THR A 125 -21.83 -7.04 -10.66
C THR A 125 -22.10 -5.56 -10.82
N LYS A 126 -21.22 -4.74 -10.24
CA LYS A 126 -21.26 -3.28 -10.35
C LYS A 126 -19.94 -2.79 -10.94
N PRO A 127 -19.96 -1.97 -12.01
CA PRO A 127 -18.72 -1.38 -12.50
C PRO A 127 -18.16 -0.43 -11.45
N PHE A 128 -16.84 -0.40 -11.30
CA PHE A 128 -16.14 0.57 -10.48
C PHE A 128 -15.09 1.34 -11.27
N THR A 129 -14.80 2.55 -10.78
CA THR A 129 -13.66 3.36 -11.19
C THR A 129 -13.09 4.02 -9.95
N ASP A 130 -11.84 3.73 -9.64
CA ASP A 130 -11.12 4.31 -8.51
C ASP A 130 -9.90 5.06 -9.01
N ASP A 131 -9.73 6.28 -8.52
CA ASP A 131 -8.53 7.06 -8.75
C ASP A 131 -7.57 6.89 -7.58
N PHE A 132 -6.32 6.63 -7.92
CA PHE A 132 -5.23 6.43 -6.98
C PHE A 132 -4.24 7.59 -7.06
N THR A 133 -3.76 8.07 -5.92
CA THR A 133 -2.64 9.00 -5.85
C THR A 133 -1.73 8.68 -4.67
N ARG A 134 -0.42 8.67 -4.89
CA ARG A 134 0.60 8.64 -3.84
C ARG A 134 1.70 9.63 -4.16
N ARG A 135 2.23 10.31 -3.15
CA ARG A 135 3.42 11.16 -3.28
C ARG A 135 4.58 10.62 -2.47
N ALA A 136 5.78 10.88 -2.95
CA ALA A 136 7.02 10.60 -2.24
C ALA A 136 8.01 11.75 -2.42
N LEU A 137 8.78 12.02 -1.37
CA LEU A 137 9.85 12.99 -1.35
C LEU A 137 11.17 12.24 -1.38
N PHE A 138 12.02 12.58 -2.34
CA PHE A 138 13.39 12.11 -2.43
C PHE A 138 14.36 13.27 -2.18
N VAL A 139 15.46 12.96 -1.52
CA VAL A 139 16.56 13.92 -1.27
C VAL A 139 17.86 13.27 -1.69
N ARG A 140 18.72 14.03 -2.37
CA ARG A 140 20.09 13.59 -2.65
C ARG A 140 20.92 13.76 -1.37
N GLU A 141 21.29 12.65 -0.75
CA GLU A 141 22.09 12.65 0.48
C GLU A 141 23.57 12.29 0.23
N ASP A 142 23.87 11.69 -0.93
CA ASP A 142 25.23 11.29 -1.33
C ASP A 142 25.64 11.91 -2.68
N GLU A 143 26.92 11.75 -3.04
CA GLU A 143 27.48 12.24 -4.31
C GLU A 143 26.79 11.63 -5.55
N VAL A 144 26.78 12.38 -6.66
CA VAL A 144 26.21 11.96 -7.97
C VAL A 144 26.83 10.66 -8.49
N THR A 145 28.05 10.33 -8.07
CA THR A 145 28.76 9.10 -8.46
C THR A 145 28.31 7.86 -7.69
N SER A 146 27.53 8.03 -6.61
CA SER A 146 27.01 6.95 -5.78
C SER A 146 25.89 6.17 -6.48
N LEU A 147 25.49 5.05 -5.86
CA LEU A 147 24.34 4.27 -6.32
C LEU A 147 23.10 5.17 -6.40
N PHE A 148 22.31 5.00 -7.47
CA PHE A 148 21.15 5.85 -7.78
C PHE A 148 21.44 7.36 -7.70
N ARG A 149 22.67 7.78 -8.03
CA ARG A 149 23.12 9.19 -7.99
C ARG A 149 22.94 9.88 -6.64
N GLY A 150 22.92 9.09 -5.56
CA GLY A 150 22.81 9.54 -4.17
C GLY A 150 21.39 9.90 -3.71
N TRP A 151 20.36 9.62 -4.50
CA TRP A 151 18.97 9.83 -4.12
C TRP A 151 18.49 8.82 -3.09
N LYS A 152 17.75 9.28 -2.08
CA LYS A 152 17.13 8.45 -1.04
C LYS A 152 15.69 8.88 -0.78
N LEU A 153 14.84 7.92 -0.39
CA LEU A 153 13.48 8.23 0.04
C LEU A 153 13.52 8.94 1.40
N LYS A 154 12.90 10.11 1.47
CA LYS A 154 12.84 10.94 2.68
C LYS A 154 11.48 10.92 3.35
N ALA A 155 10.42 10.85 2.55
CA ALA A 155 9.07 10.75 3.05
C ALA A 155 8.13 10.17 2.00
N LEU A 156 7.01 9.63 2.44
CA LEU A 156 5.92 9.21 1.56
C LEU A 156 4.56 9.54 2.16
N GLU A 157 3.60 9.87 1.31
CA GLU A 157 2.20 9.98 1.70
C GLU A 157 1.54 8.59 1.64
N PRO A 158 0.56 8.32 2.50
CA PRO A 158 -0.40 7.25 2.26
C PRO A 158 -0.94 7.34 0.83
N ALA A 159 -1.16 6.19 0.21
CA ALA A 159 -1.86 6.20 -1.05
C ALA A 159 -3.32 6.51 -0.79
N TYR A 160 -3.83 7.53 -1.45
CA TYR A 160 -5.23 7.87 -1.42
C TYR A 160 -5.94 7.21 -2.60
N ILE A 161 -7.03 6.53 -2.31
CA ILE A 161 -7.90 5.88 -3.29
C ILE A 161 -9.30 6.40 -3.08
N TYR A 162 -9.96 6.80 -4.15
CA TYR A 162 -11.34 7.22 -4.06
C TYR A 162 -12.09 6.96 -5.36
N THR A 163 -13.39 6.71 -5.21
CA THR A 163 -14.31 6.71 -6.34
C THR A 163 -14.81 8.14 -6.59
N PRO A 164 -14.63 8.69 -7.81
CA PRO A 164 -15.14 10.03 -8.12
C PRO A 164 -16.65 10.16 -7.88
N GLY A 165 -17.06 11.25 -7.20
CA GLY A 165 -18.46 11.55 -6.90
C GLY A 165 -19.01 10.95 -5.60
N GLY A 166 -18.22 10.13 -4.89
CA GLY A 166 -18.54 9.70 -3.53
C GLY A 166 -18.33 10.80 -2.49
N ASN A 167 -18.98 10.67 -1.32
CA ASN A 167 -18.85 11.59 -0.18
C ASN A 167 -18.43 10.87 1.12
N LEU A 168 -17.79 9.72 0.98
CA LEU A 168 -17.27 8.95 2.10
C LEU A 168 -15.92 9.50 2.51
N HIS A 169 -15.67 9.66 3.82
CA HIS A 169 -14.38 10.11 4.33
C HIS A 169 -13.95 9.37 5.58
N ILE A 170 -12.67 9.00 5.63
CA ILE A 170 -11.99 8.50 6.84
C ILE A 170 -11.38 9.69 7.58
N ASP A 171 -11.91 10.00 8.76
CA ASP A 171 -11.44 11.12 9.59
C ASP A 171 -10.16 10.75 10.35
N SER A 172 -10.07 9.51 10.83
CA SER A 172 -8.87 8.98 11.46
C SER A 172 -8.92 7.46 11.61
N ALA A 173 -7.76 6.87 11.89
CA ALA A 173 -7.64 5.47 12.27
C ALA A 173 -6.67 5.31 13.45
N VAL A 174 -6.89 4.28 14.25
CA VAL A 174 -6.00 3.87 15.34
C VAL A 174 -5.67 2.40 15.16
N VAL A 175 -4.38 2.08 15.13
CA VAL A 175 -3.88 0.70 15.07
C VAL A 175 -3.12 0.44 16.36
N THR A 176 -3.56 -0.56 17.11
CA THR A 176 -2.94 -0.96 18.39
C THR A 176 -2.43 -2.38 18.28
N SER A 177 -1.18 -2.60 18.68
CA SER A 177 -0.55 -3.91 18.84
C SER A 177 -0.42 -4.25 20.33
N SER A 178 0.32 -5.32 20.64
CA SER A 178 0.61 -5.71 22.03
C SER A 178 1.43 -4.67 22.80
N ASP A 179 2.26 -3.87 22.10
CA ASP A 179 3.24 -2.96 22.69
C ASP A 179 3.18 -1.51 22.18
N SER A 180 2.37 -1.24 21.15
CA SER A 180 2.39 0.04 20.44
C SER A 180 0.97 0.49 20.07
N SER A 181 0.78 1.80 19.93
CA SER A 181 -0.45 2.38 19.39
C SER A 181 -0.11 3.51 18.43
N TYR A 182 -0.67 3.43 17.23
CA TYR A 182 -0.42 4.34 16.11
C TYR A 182 -1.71 5.06 15.77
N HIS A 183 -1.67 6.39 15.83
CA HIS A 183 -2.80 7.25 15.55
C HIS A 183 -2.59 7.97 14.23
N PHE A 184 -3.51 7.75 13.29
CA PHE A 184 -3.51 8.36 11.97
C PHE A 184 -4.65 9.36 11.90
N SER A 185 -4.36 10.64 12.11
CA SER A 185 -5.34 11.72 11.87
C SER A 185 -5.56 11.96 10.38
N TYR A 186 -6.65 12.62 10.00
CA TYR A 186 -6.88 13.07 8.61
C TYR A 186 -5.67 13.81 8.03
N ALA A 187 -5.02 14.68 8.81
CA ALA A 187 -3.82 15.40 8.38
C ALA A 187 -2.62 14.47 8.11
N MET A 188 -2.50 13.37 8.86
CA MET A 188 -1.47 12.36 8.60
C MET A 188 -1.82 11.45 7.42
N LEU A 189 -3.10 11.12 7.24
CA LEU A 189 -3.58 10.33 6.11
C LEU A 189 -3.37 11.07 4.77
N ASN A 190 -3.33 12.40 4.80
CA ASN A 190 -3.09 13.28 3.64
C ASN A 190 -1.75 14.03 3.74
N GLY A 191 -0.79 13.49 4.49
CA GLY A 191 0.49 14.15 4.76
C GLY A 191 1.68 13.20 4.66
N PHE A 192 2.86 13.78 4.55
CA PHE A 192 4.11 13.04 4.46
C PHE A 192 4.46 12.35 5.79
N ILE A 193 4.70 11.04 5.71
CA ILE A 193 5.34 10.25 6.75
C ILE A 193 6.83 10.26 6.46
N TYR A 194 7.60 10.95 7.31
CA TYR A 194 9.04 11.05 7.17
C TYR A 194 9.70 9.72 7.55
N VAL A 195 10.56 9.24 6.67
CA VAL A 195 11.35 8.03 6.83
C VAL A 195 12.84 8.39 6.82
N GLN A 196 13.62 7.82 7.73
CA GLN A 196 15.04 8.13 7.85
C GLN A 196 15.88 7.35 6.84
N GLY A 197 15.86 7.79 5.58
CA GLY A 197 16.68 7.22 4.49
C GLY A 197 16.49 5.71 4.34
N ASP A 198 17.59 5.00 4.09
CA ASP A 198 17.62 3.56 3.80
C ASP A 198 17.09 2.68 4.95
N SER A 199 17.08 3.20 6.19
CA SER A 199 16.55 2.46 7.35
C SER A 199 15.03 2.42 7.40
N LEU A 200 14.38 3.33 6.65
CA LEU A 200 12.94 3.56 6.66
C LEU A 200 12.33 3.75 8.07
N ASN A 201 13.18 4.09 9.05
CA ASN A 201 12.77 4.37 10.42
C ASN A 201 11.83 5.59 10.39
N GLY A 202 10.59 5.40 10.86
CA GLY A 202 9.52 6.38 10.72
C GLY A 202 8.20 5.76 10.25
N LEU A 203 8.27 4.61 9.57
CA LEU A 203 7.11 3.77 9.34
C LEU A 203 6.60 3.15 10.66
N MET A 204 5.31 2.82 10.67
CA MET A 204 4.74 1.95 11.69
C MET A 204 5.50 0.61 11.70
N THR A 205 5.94 0.15 12.87
CA THR A 205 6.67 -1.11 13.03
C THR A 205 5.88 -2.06 13.92
N LEU A 206 5.65 -3.28 13.46
CA LEU A 206 4.85 -4.30 14.12
C LEU A 206 5.63 -5.61 14.16
N LYS A 207 5.30 -6.50 15.10
CA LYS A 207 5.97 -7.80 15.21
C LYS A 207 5.19 -8.88 14.45
N PRO A 208 5.87 -9.90 13.91
CA PRO A 208 5.17 -11.11 13.48
C PRO A 208 4.41 -11.72 14.66
N HIS A 209 3.34 -12.45 14.38
CA HIS A 209 2.39 -13.02 15.36
C HIS A 209 1.56 -12.03 16.20
N ASP A 210 1.80 -10.72 16.14
CA ASP A 210 0.96 -9.77 16.87
C ASP A 210 -0.49 -9.86 16.40
N THR A 211 -1.42 -9.54 17.30
CA THR A 211 -2.82 -9.33 16.93
C THR A 211 -3.11 -7.85 17.01
N LEU A 212 -3.56 -7.28 15.90
CA LEU A 212 -3.90 -5.87 15.81
C LEU A 212 -5.35 -5.62 16.22
N ALA A 213 -5.54 -4.57 17.00
CA ALA A 213 -6.83 -3.92 17.17
C ALA A 213 -6.86 -2.66 16.32
N VAL A 214 -7.80 -2.59 15.38
CA VAL A 214 -8.00 -1.43 14.51
C VAL A 214 -9.32 -0.76 14.83
N THR A 215 -9.28 0.55 15.02
CA THR A 215 -10.45 1.43 15.14
C THR A 215 -10.40 2.46 14.04
N MET A 216 -11.49 2.64 13.30
CA MET A 216 -11.61 3.65 12.25
C MET A 216 -12.76 4.60 12.58
N TYR A 217 -12.51 5.90 12.39
CA TYR A 217 -13.47 6.98 12.56
C TYR A 217 -13.76 7.55 11.17
N THR A 218 -15.03 7.62 10.82
CA THR A 218 -15.50 8.01 9.50
C THR A 218 -16.55 9.09 9.62
N HIS A 219 -16.71 9.87 8.55
CA HIS A 219 -17.72 10.89 8.49
C HIS A 219 -19.10 10.27 8.21
N GLY A 220 -19.82 9.90 9.27
CA GLY A 220 -21.16 9.31 9.21
C GLY A 220 -21.19 7.78 9.35
N ASP A 221 -22.39 7.19 9.39
CA ASP A 221 -22.61 5.74 9.62
C ASP A 221 -23.17 4.99 8.40
N SER A 222 -23.11 5.63 7.24
CA SER A 222 -23.59 5.10 5.95
C SER A 222 -22.51 4.32 5.18
N ALA A 223 -21.51 3.78 5.88
CA ALA A 223 -20.43 3.00 5.30
C ALA A 223 -20.29 1.64 5.98
N ASP A 224 -19.72 0.68 5.25
CA ASP A 224 -19.04 -0.47 5.82
C ASP A 224 -17.53 -0.22 5.80
N ALA A 225 -16.86 -0.69 6.85
CA ALA A 225 -15.45 -0.44 7.08
C ALA A 225 -14.65 -1.75 7.03
N TYR A 226 -13.50 -1.69 6.37
CA TYR A 226 -12.61 -2.82 6.17
C TYR A 226 -11.15 -2.42 6.39
N VAL A 227 -10.36 -3.41 6.79
CA VAL A 227 -8.91 -3.34 6.83
C VAL A 227 -8.37 -4.40 5.89
N HIS A 228 -7.44 -4.03 5.02
CA HIS A 228 -6.75 -4.97 4.16
C HIS A 228 -5.28 -5.03 4.54
N ILE A 229 -4.72 -6.23 4.55
CA ILE A 229 -3.28 -6.46 4.70
C ILE A 229 -2.82 -7.17 3.44
N SER A 230 -1.90 -6.55 2.69
CA SER A 230 -1.44 -7.08 1.42
C SER A 230 0.08 -6.99 1.25
N TRP A 231 0.64 -8.03 0.63
CA TRP A 231 2.05 -8.12 0.24
C TRP A 231 2.19 -9.13 -0.90
N GLU A 232 3.03 -8.84 -1.88
CA GLU A 232 3.21 -9.71 -3.05
C GLU A 232 1.84 -10.12 -3.66
N ASP A 233 1.56 -11.42 -3.75
CA ASP A 233 0.28 -11.99 -4.22
C ASP A 233 -0.70 -12.33 -3.08
N HIS A 234 -0.35 -11.99 -1.83
CA HIS A 234 -1.19 -12.22 -0.65
C HIS A 234 -2.02 -10.99 -0.34
N HIS A 235 -3.31 -11.21 -0.13
CA HIS A 235 -4.24 -10.17 0.25
C HIS A 235 -5.25 -10.73 1.24
N ARG A 236 -5.42 -10.06 2.37
CA ARG A 236 -6.40 -10.42 3.39
C ARG A 236 -7.24 -9.22 3.76
N ARG A 237 -8.55 -9.43 3.89
CA ARG A 237 -9.51 -8.42 4.36
C ARG A 237 -10.07 -8.81 5.73
N ALA A 238 -10.26 -7.83 6.59
CA ALA A 238 -10.97 -7.95 7.85
C ALA A 238 -12.05 -6.86 7.91
N ARG A 239 -13.30 -7.24 8.18
CA ARG A 239 -14.37 -6.27 8.42
C ARG A 239 -14.21 -5.64 9.80
N LEU A 240 -14.41 -4.33 9.89
CA LEU A 240 -14.58 -3.62 11.15
C LEU A 240 -16.07 -3.56 11.49
N LEU A 241 -16.42 -3.85 12.74
CA LEU A 241 -17.79 -3.86 13.22
C LEU A 241 -18.20 -2.44 13.65
N PRO A 242 -19.38 -1.95 13.25
CA PRO A 242 -19.86 -0.64 13.68
C PRO A 242 -20.09 -0.61 15.18
N ASP A 243 -19.66 0.47 15.84
CA ASP A 243 -20.04 0.77 17.20
C ASP A 243 -21.50 1.25 17.23
N THR A 244 -22.36 0.48 17.89
CA THR A 244 -23.79 0.80 18.00
C THR A 244 -24.10 2.05 18.82
N LEU A 245 -23.15 2.56 19.61
CA LEU A 245 -23.31 3.75 20.44
C LEU A 245 -22.69 5.00 19.82
N ASN A 246 -21.71 4.84 18.93
CA ASN A 246 -20.95 5.92 18.33
C ASN A 246 -21.01 5.82 16.80
N PRO A 247 -22.00 6.47 16.14
CA PRO A 247 -22.10 6.50 14.68
C PRO A 247 -20.77 6.91 14.02
N GLY A 248 -20.38 6.18 12.98
CA GLY A 248 -19.12 6.41 12.25
C GLY A 248 -17.86 5.83 12.90
N VAL A 249 -17.98 5.13 14.02
CA VAL A 249 -16.87 4.38 14.64
C VAL A 249 -16.98 2.91 14.28
N PHE A 250 -15.88 2.32 13.80
CA PHE A 250 -15.82 0.90 13.43
C PHE A 250 -14.59 0.24 14.06
N THR A 251 -14.74 -0.97 14.61
CA THR A 251 -13.67 -1.65 15.36
C THR A 251 -13.52 -3.11 14.99
N ASN A 252 -12.28 -3.61 15.00
CA ASN A 252 -11.99 -5.04 15.04
C ASN A 252 -10.76 -5.26 15.94
N PRO A 253 -10.91 -5.94 17.08
CA PRO A 253 -9.82 -6.11 18.05
C PRO A 253 -8.89 -7.29 17.72
N ALA A 254 -9.13 -8.04 16.64
CA ALA A 254 -8.53 -9.34 16.42
C ALA A 254 -8.09 -9.58 14.96
N ILE A 255 -7.15 -8.76 14.47
CA ILE A 255 -6.56 -8.90 13.13
C ILE A 255 -5.13 -9.49 13.27
N PRO A 256 -4.93 -10.81 13.07
CA PRO A 256 -3.64 -11.47 13.36
C PRO A 256 -2.58 -11.17 12.30
N LEU A 257 -1.32 -10.94 12.66
CA LEU A 257 -0.20 -10.89 11.72
C LEU A 257 0.39 -12.28 11.50
N LEU A 258 0.96 -12.52 10.32
CA LEU A 258 1.50 -13.82 9.92
C LEU A 258 3.02 -13.78 9.84
N ASP A 259 3.67 -14.90 10.13
CA ASP A 259 5.14 -15.03 10.16
C ASP A 259 5.75 -15.02 8.77
N THR A 260 4.92 -15.32 7.77
CA THR A 260 5.29 -15.34 6.36
C THR A 260 5.21 -13.95 5.72
N MET A 261 4.81 -12.93 6.47
CA MET A 261 4.83 -11.56 5.97
C MET A 261 6.29 -11.11 5.76
N PRO A 262 6.61 -10.44 4.64
CA PRO A 262 7.92 -9.85 4.42
C PRO A 262 8.13 -8.62 5.32
N GLU A 263 9.35 -8.09 5.30
CA GLU A 263 9.72 -6.90 6.08
C GLU A 263 8.80 -5.70 5.81
N TYR A 264 8.28 -5.52 4.59
CA TYR A 264 7.40 -4.41 4.24
C TYR A 264 6.06 -4.90 3.70
N VAL A 265 4.99 -4.47 4.35
CA VAL A 265 3.60 -4.89 4.08
C VAL A 265 2.72 -3.66 3.94
N ASN A 266 1.64 -3.75 3.17
CA ASN A 266 0.65 -2.69 3.05
C ASN A 266 -0.54 -2.93 3.98
N LEU A 267 -0.94 -1.89 4.71
CA LEU A 267 -2.18 -1.80 5.46
C LEU A 267 -3.12 -0.83 4.75
N CYS A 268 -4.31 -1.29 4.37
CA CYS A 268 -5.34 -0.48 3.75
C CYS A 268 -6.48 -0.23 4.73
N PHE A 269 -6.85 1.02 4.96
CA PHE A 269 -8.12 1.39 5.57
C PHE A 269 -9.11 1.68 4.44
N ASP A 270 -10.17 0.90 4.31
CA ASP A 270 -11.15 0.99 3.21
C ASP A 270 -12.55 1.19 3.77
N ILE A 271 -13.28 2.14 3.22
CA ILE A 271 -14.70 2.33 3.49
C ILE A 271 -15.48 2.27 2.18
N ILE A 272 -16.58 1.53 2.20
CA ILE A 272 -17.48 1.36 1.06
C ILE A 272 -18.86 1.80 1.49
N GLU A 273 -19.60 2.46 0.60
CA GLU A 273 -20.94 2.93 0.94
C GLU A 273 -21.83 1.74 1.26
N TYR A 274 -22.68 1.88 2.27
CA TYR A 274 -23.57 0.82 2.70
C TYR A 274 -24.47 0.36 1.53
N SER A 275 -25.04 1.31 0.79
CA SER A 275 -25.83 1.05 -0.43
C SER A 275 -25.07 0.24 -1.49
N THR A 276 -23.77 0.50 -1.67
CA THR A 276 -22.92 -0.25 -2.60
C THR A 276 -22.88 -1.73 -2.25
N ILE A 277 -22.78 -2.10 -0.97
CA ILE A 277 -22.67 -3.52 -0.56
C ILE A 277 -24.03 -4.20 -0.43
N TYR A 278 -25.08 -3.47 -0.05
CA TYR A 278 -26.34 -4.03 0.43
C TYR A 278 -27.54 -3.82 -0.50
N THR A 279 -27.29 -3.35 -1.73
CA THR A 279 -28.32 -3.24 -2.77
C THR A 279 -27.75 -3.69 -4.11
N THR A 280 -28.60 -4.02 -5.07
CA THR A 280 -28.17 -4.38 -6.44
C THR A 280 -28.03 -3.16 -7.35
N GLU A 281 -28.81 -2.11 -7.10
CA GLU A 281 -28.96 -0.99 -8.04
C GLU A 281 -28.01 0.19 -7.78
N GLU A 282 -27.62 0.40 -6.52
CA GLU A 282 -26.83 1.58 -6.17
C GLU A 282 -25.39 1.46 -6.69
N PRO A 283 -24.79 2.55 -7.17
CA PRO A 283 -23.43 2.54 -7.70
C PRO A 283 -22.40 2.14 -6.65
N TYR A 284 -21.20 1.84 -7.14
CA TYR A 284 -20.04 1.66 -6.30
C TYR A 284 -19.49 3.01 -5.85
N TYR A 285 -19.29 3.17 -4.54
CA TYR A 285 -18.54 4.28 -3.95
C TYR A 285 -17.65 3.76 -2.83
N SER A 286 -16.35 4.03 -2.93
CA SER A 286 -15.39 3.73 -1.89
C SER A 286 -14.39 4.86 -1.67
N GLN A 287 -13.73 4.81 -0.52
CA GLN A 287 -12.53 5.57 -0.23
C GLN A 287 -11.59 4.70 0.59
N ALA A 288 -10.31 4.73 0.25
CA ALA A 288 -9.30 4.02 1.02
C ALA A 288 -7.99 4.79 1.16
N TYR A 289 -7.25 4.44 2.21
CA TYR A 289 -5.86 4.84 2.42
C TYR A 289 -4.98 3.60 2.55
N ILE A 290 -3.93 3.49 1.74
CA ILE A 290 -2.91 2.43 1.91
C ILE A 290 -1.66 3.03 2.52
N LEU A 291 -1.18 2.44 3.60
CA LEU A 291 0.07 2.78 4.26
C LEU A 291 1.00 1.56 4.30
N PRO A 292 2.28 1.70 3.91
CA PRO A 292 3.24 0.66 4.21
C PRO A 292 3.60 0.65 5.71
N PHE A 293 3.92 -0.53 6.22
CA PHE A 293 4.45 -0.73 7.57
C PHE A 293 5.53 -1.80 7.57
N ARG A 294 6.37 -1.79 8.61
CA ARG A 294 7.48 -2.73 8.78
C ARG A 294 7.09 -3.89 9.69
N ILE A 295 7.49 -5.11 9.32
CA ILE A 295 7.51 -6.28 10.20
C ILE A 295 8.93 -6.42 10.79
N ASP A 296 9.03 -6.42 12.11
CA ASP A 296 10.29 -6.58 12.85
C ASP A 296 10.49 -8.06 13.24
N HIS A 297 11.21 -8.82 12.41
CA HIS A 297 11.50 -10.24 12.60
C HIS A 297 12.60 -10.51 13.63
#